data_AF-A0A937TZV0-F1
#
_entry.id   AF-A0A937TZV0-F1
#
_cell.length_a   1.000
_cell.length_b   1.000
_cell.length_c   1.000
_cell.angle_alpha   90.00
_cell.angle_beta   90.00
_cell.angle_gamma   90.00
#
_symmetry.space_group_name_H-M   'P 1'
#
loop_
_entity.id
_entity.type
_entity.pdbx_description
1 polymer ?
#
loop_
_entity_poly.entity_id
_entity_poly.type
_entity_poly.pdbx_seq_one_letter_code
_entity_poly.pdbx_strand_id
1 'polypeptide(L)' 'MKKLVLLLFLCMFALGCGTAAKQSELWEHSTMYKNWDHLGFSWCGYKKPTLETGKKSHEQGWWGIPVELKEGK' A
#
# COMPACT_ATOMS: atom_id res chain seq x y z
N MET A 1 7.36 18.11 -29.87
CA MET A 1 7.73 18.46 -28.48
C MET A 1 6.68 18.04 -27.45
N LYS A 2 5.41 18.50 -27.52
CA LYS A 2 4.36 18.23 -26.51
C LYS A 2 4.04 16.72 -26.29
N LYS A 3 4.07 15.92 -27.37
CA LYS A 3 3.81 14.48 -27.34
C LYS A 3 4.90 13.67 -26.61
N LEU A 4 6.16 14.13 -26.67
CA LEU A 4 7.29 13.49 -25.97
C LEU A 4 7.22 13.72 -24.46
N VAL A 5 6.82 14.92 -24.04
CA VAL A 5 6.59 15.22 -22.62
C VAL A 5 5.44 14.38 -22.06
N LEU A 6 4.33 14.24 -22.81
CA LEU A 6 3.21 13.39 -22.42
C LEU A 6 3.64 11.92 -22.26
N LEU A 7 4.41 11.39 -23.22
CA LEU A 7 4.96 10.03 -23.17
C LEU A 7 5.87 9.83 -21.95
N LEU A 8 6.73 10.80 -21.65
CA LEU A 8 7.62 10.75 -20.49
C LEU A 8 6.83 10.68 -19.17
N PHE A 9 5.78 11.51 -19.03
CA PHE A 9 4.90 11.47 -17.86
C PHE A 9 4.15 10.14 -17.74
N LEU A 10 3.66 9.59 -18.87
CA LEU A 10 2.98 8.29 -18.85
C LEU A 10 3.92 7.17 -18.43
N CYS A 11 5.17 7.19 -18.91
CA CYS A 11 6.20 6.23 -18.50
C CYS A 11 6.56 6.36 -17.02
N MET A 12 6.75 7.58 -16.51
CA MET A 12 7.00 7.77 -15.07
C MET A 12 5.81 7.32 -14.21
N PHE A 13 4.58 7.56 -14.66
CA PHE A 13 3.38 7.13 -13.96
C PHE A 13 3.25 5.60 -13.94
N ALA A 14 3.50 4.94 -15.08
CA ALA A 14 3.46 3.49 -15.19
C ALA A 14 4.56 2.81 -14.34
N LEU A 15 5.79 3.34 -14.36
CA LEU A 15 6.91 2.80 -13.59
C LEU A 15 6.74 3.05 -12.07
N GLY A 16 6.25 4.22 -11.68
CA GLY A 16 5.98 4.55 -10.28
C GLY A 16 4.83 3.74 -9.69
N CYS A 17 3.67 3.74 -10.36
CA CYS A 17 2.49 3.03 -9.89
C CYS A 17 2.66 1.49 -9.97
N GLY A 18 3.30 1.00 -11.03
CA GLY A 18 3.57 -0.43 -11.19
C GLY A 18 4.53 -1.00 -10.14
N THR A 19 5.55 -0.23 -9.75
CA THR A 19 6.51 -0.65 -8.71
C THR A 19 5.84 -0.69 -7.33
N ALA A 20 5.08 0.36 -6.98
CA ALA A 20 4.35 0.40 -5.72
C ALA A 20 3.31 -0.73 -5.62
N ALA A 21 2.59 -0.99 -6.71
CA ALA A 21 1.60 -2.06 -6.77
C ALA A 21 2.21 -3.47 -6.71
N LYS A 22 3.44 -3.64 -7.21
CA LYS A 22 4.20 -4.89 -7.04
C LYS A 22 4.67 -5.07 -5.59
N GLN A 23 5.21 -4.03 -4.96
CA GLN A 23 5.70 -4.11 -3.57
C GLN A 23 4.60 -4.33 -2.54
N SER A 24 3.39 -3.85 -2.81
CA SER A 24 2.25 -4.03 -1.94
C SER A 24 1.46 -5.32 -2.20
N GLU A 25 1.97 -6.21 -3.07
CA GLU A 25 1.28 -7.44 -3.52
C GLU A 25 -0.11 -7.18 -4.14
N LEU A 26 -0.39 -5.95 -4.59
CA LEU A 26 -1.70 -5.56 -5.15
C LEU A 26 -2.05 -6.35 -6.41
N TRP A 27 -1.04 -6.85 -7.13
CA TRP A 27 -1.22 -7.66 -8.34
C TRP A 27 -1.48 -9.13 -8.03
N GLU A 28 -1.12 -9.59 -6.83
CA GLU A 28 -1.31 -10.98 -6.39
C GLU A 28 -2.72 -11.20 -5.81
N HIS A 29 -3.44 -10.11 -5.55
CA HIS A 29 -4.79 -10.12 -5.00
C HIS A 29 -5.78 -9.45 -5.95
N SER A 30 -6.97 -10.02 -6.07
CA SER A 30 -8.04 -9.48 -6.92
C SER A 30 -8.70 -8.24 -6.32
N THR A 31 -8.42 -7.91 -5.06
CA THR A 31 -8.98 -6.77 -4.34
C THR A 31 -7.88 -5.88 -3.79
N MET A 32 -8.17 -4.59 -3.63
CA MET A 32 -7.21 -3.64 -3.05
C MET A 32 -7.00 -3.89 -1.55
N TYR A 33 -8.09 -4.23 -0.85
CA TYR A 33 -8.10 -4.55 0.58
C TYR A 33 -8.74 -5.91 0.79
N LYS A 34 -8.32 -6.59 1.85
CA LYS A 34 -8.88 -7.89 2.27
C LYS A 34 -10.30 -7.75 2.78
N ASN A 35 -10.53 -6.72 3.60
CA ASN A 35 -11.80 -6.45 4.27
C ASN A 35 -11.86 -4.97 4.73
N TRP A 36 -12.94 -4.61 5.41
CA TRP A 36 -13.17 -3.25 5.94
C TRP A 36 -12.16 -2.83 7.00
N ASP A 37 -11.63 -3.76 7.79
CA ASP A 37 -10.60 -3.46 8.77
C ASP A 37 -9.27 -3.08 8.08
N HIS A 38 -8.90 -3.83 7.04
CA HIS A 38 -7.72 -3.56 6.22
C HIS A 38 -7.84 -2.17 5.54
N LEU A 39 -9.03 -1.83 5.02
CA LEU A 39 -9.31 -0.49 4.49
C LEU A 39 -9.13 0.60 5.57
N GLY A 40 -9.74 0.41 6.75
CA GLY A 40 -9.68 1.39 7.84
C GLY A 40 -8.24 1.64 8.32
N PHE A 41 -7.44 0.58 8.40
CA PHE A 41 -6.02 0.70 8.70
C PHE A 41 -5.28 1.48 7.62
N SER A 42 -5.50 1.14 6.35
CA SER A 42 -4.82 1.79 5.21
C SER A 42 -5.20 3.27 5.06
N TRP A 43 -6.40 3.67 5.50
CA TRP A 43 -6.85 5.06 5.42
C TRP A 43 -6.26 5.92 6.54
N CYS A 44 -6.36 5.47 7.79
CA CYS A 44 -6.02 6.27 8.97
C CYS A 44 -5.09 5.57 9.96
N GLY A 45 -5.22 4.25 10.10
CA GLY A 45 -4.50 3.46 11.12
C GLY A 45 -2.99 3.38 10.91
N TYR A 46 -2.51 3.41 9.66
CA TYR A 46 -1.07 3.34 9.35
C TYR A 46 -0.24 4.49 9.95
N LYS A 47 -0.88 5.61 10.33
CA LYS A 47 -0.21 6.77 10.93
C LYS A 47 0.25 6.51 12.36
N LYS A 48 -0.41 5.59 13.08
CA LYS A 48 -0.11 5.18 14.45
C LYS A 48 -0.36 3.68 14.59
N PRO A 49 0.47 2.84 13.94
CA PRO A 49 0.29 1.39 14.00
C PRO A 49 0.58 0.91 15.43
N THR A 50 -0.29 0.08 15.98
CA THR A 50 -0.11 -0.53 17.30
C THR A 50 0.21 -2.01 17.15
N LEU A 51 0.76 -2.62 18.21
CA LEU A 51 0.98 -4.08 18.26
C LEU A 51 -0.31 -4.87 18.00
N GLU A 52 -1.46 -4.37 18.49
CA GLU A 52 -2.76 -5.00 18.25
C GLU A 52 -3.12 -5.00 16.77
N THR A 53 -2.88 -3.88 16.07
CA THR A 53 -3.13 -3.82 14.63
C THR A 53 -2.17 -4.70 13.84
N GLY A 54 -0.92 -4.84 14.29
CA GLY A 54 0.03 -5.80 13.72
C GLY A 54 -0.46 -7.25 13.85
N LYS A 55 -0.95 -7.64 15.03
CA LYS A 55 -1.56 -8.97 15.25
C LYS A 55 -2.77 -9.18 14.34
N LYS A 56 -3.68 -8.20 14.29
CA LYS A 56 -4.88 -8.25 13.44
C LYS A 56 -4.53 -8.36 11.95
N SER A 57 -3.52 -7.62 11.50
CA SER A 57 -2.99 -7.68 10.14
C SER A 57 -2.47 -9.07 9.79
N HIS A 58 -1.78 -9.72 10.73
CA HIS A 58 -1.26 -11.08 10.54
C HIS A 58 -2.39 -12.13 10.54
N GLU A 59 -3.29 -12.09 11.53
CA GLU A 59 -4.41 -13.02 11.68
C GLU A 59 -5.37 -12.98 10.48
N GLN A 60 -5.62 -11.79 9.93
CA GLN A 60 -6.51 -11.60 8.80
C GLN A 60 -5.80 -11.71 7.43
N GLY A 61 -4.47 -11.90 7.43
CA GLY A 61 -3.66 -12.02 6.22
C GLY A 61 -3.75 -10.79 5.32
N TRP A 62 -3.53 -9.60 5.88
CA TRP A 62 -3.46 -8.36 5.10
C TRP A 62 -2.11 -8.29 4.36
N TRP A 63 -2.17 -7.92 3.09
CA TRP A 63 -1.02 -7.60 2.25
C TRP A 63 -0.76 -6.10 2.24
N GLY A 64 0.43 -5.69 1.84
CA GLY A 64 0.76 -4.27 1.68
C GLY A 64 2.22 -3.97 1.94
N ILE A 65 2.54 -2.68 1.96
CA ILE A 65 3.89 -2.21 2.28
C ILE A 65 4.08 -2.33 3.81
N PRO A 66 5.15 -2.97 4.30
CA PRO A 66 5.40 -3.10 5.72
C PRO A 66 5.56 -1.72 6.36
N VAL A 67 4.85 -1.51 7.48
CA VAL A 67 4.91 -0.27 8.27
C VAL A 67 5.64 -0.57 9.57
N GLU A 68 6.68 0.21 9.86
CA GLU A 68 7.40 0.11 11.12
C GLU A 68 6.54 0.60 12.30
N LEU A 69 6.52 -0.19 13.37
CA LEU A 69 5.97 0.25 14.64
C LEU A 69 6.88 1.32 15.23
N LYS A 70 6.46 2.59 15.13
CA LYS A 70 7.09 3.66 15.89
C LYS A 70 6.63 3.53 17.34
N GLU A 71 7.36 2.77 18.14
CA GLU A 71 7.22 2.83 19.60
C GLU A 71 7.43 4.30 20.01
N GLY A 72 6.38 4.93 20.50
CA GLY A 72 6.47 6.26 21.09
C GLY A 72 7.44 6.19 22.27
N LYS A 73 8.50 7.00 22.22
CA LYS A 73 9.16 7.46 23.43
C LYS A 73 8.21 8.32 24.25
#